data_AF-A0A1H8JFF6-F1
#
_entry.id   AF-A0A1H8JFF6-F1
#
_cell.length_a   1.000
_cell.length_b   1.000
_cell.length_c   1.000
_cell.angle_alpha   90.00
_cell.angle_beta   90.00
_cell.angle_gamma   90.00
#
_symmetry.space_group_name_H-M   'P 1'
#
loop_
_entity.id
_entity.type
_entity.pdbx_description
1 polymer ?
#
loop_
_entity_poly.entity_id
_entity_poly.type
_entity_poly.pdbx_seq_one_letter_code
_entity_poly.pdbx_strand_id
1 'polypeptide(L)'
;MGLDTKMIRSLALAVLLASPAHANGAQDFVTANVISTLYHEFGHAMIHLTDASVLGREEDAADILAVVLLDDLWEEESAQTIVALTALSFELAAQEDEDPAYWDVHGLNMQRYYNHVCLFYGANPQDRAFFAEEFELPAARAATCVEEFDLAAASWAAVLDPLLIDDTTRTIEFDGDTSTDVGALLADEVRDLNEIYATPEPVKVMLTACGEENAFYDPQNVTITICTEYVEFLERQAIANDL
;
A
#
# COMPACT_ATOMS: atom_id res chain seq x y z
N MET A 1 -15.29 19.84 5.15
CA MET A 1 -16.70 19.85 4.70
C MET A 1 -16.89 18.49 4.06
N GLY A 2 -17.66 17.62 4.71
CA GLY A 2 -17.52 16.16 4.62
C GLY A 2 -17.69 15.58 3.21
N LEU A 3 -16.73 14.72 2.83
CA LEU A 3 -16.88 13.73 1.77
C LEU A 3 -17.77 12.59 2.32
N ASP A 4 -19.08 12.83 2.33
CA ASP A 4 -20.10 11.91 2.87
C ASP A 4 -20.50 10.83 1.83
N THR A 5 -19.54 10.36 1.03
CA THR A 5 -19.73 9.22 0.11
C THR A 5 -18.40 8.51 -0.11
N LYS A 6 -17.76 8.06 0.99
CA LYS A 6 -16.60 7.17 0.86
C LYS A 6 -17.07 5.89 0.14
N MET A 7 -16.43 5.55 -0.97
CA MET A 7 -16.59 4.22 -1.58
C MET A 7 -15.71 3.29 -0.77
N ILE A 8 -16.23 2.80 0.35
CA ILE A 8 -15.45 2.02 1.31
C ILE A 8 -15.38 0.56 0.80
N ARG A 9 -14.17 0.02 0.60
CA ARG A 9 -13.95 -1.30 -0.03
C ARG A 9 -13.76 -2.43 0.97
N SER A 10 -14.47 -3.56 0.80
CA SER A 10 -14.15 -4.80 1.53
C SER A 10 -13.24 -5.71 0.71
N LEU A 11 -12.24 -6.31 1.35
CA LEU A 11 -11.57 -7.49 0.84
C LEU A 11 -12.62 -8.60 0.73
N ALA A 12 -12.86 -9.10 -0.48
CA ALA A 12 -13.80 -10.18 -0.69
C ALA A 12 -13.21 -11.47 -0.08
N LEU A 13 -13.51 -11.73 1.19
CA LEU A 13 -13.21 -13.02 1.81
C LEU A 13 -14.01 -14.08 1.03
N ALA A 14 -13.33 -14.85 0.18
CA ALA A 14 -13.98 -15.90 -0.57
C ALA A 14 -14.54 -16.93 0.42
N VAL A 15 -15.84 -16.84 0.74
CA VAL A 15 -16.59 -17.91 1.41
C VAL A 15 -16.81 -19.01 0.38
N LEU A 16 -15.74 -19.75 0.09
CA LEU A 16 -15.77 -21.00 -0.64
C LEU A 16 -15.59 -22.14 0.36
N LEU A 17 -16.58 -23.03 0.34
CA LEU A 17 -16.69 -24.25 1.14
C LEU A 17 -15.33 -24.95 1.31
N ALA A 18 -14.81 -24.95 2.54
CA ALA A 18 -13.75 -25.82 3.03
C ALA A 18 -12.50 -25.94 2.13
N SER A 19 -11.80 -24.83 1.89
CA SER A 19 -10.37 -24.88 1.58
C SER A 19 -9.55 -24.97 2.88
N PRO A 20 -8.37 -25.63 2.87
CA PRO A 20 -7.49 -25.62 4.03
C PRO A 20 -7.10 -24.17 4.36
N ALA A 21 -7.15 -23.79 5.64
CA ALA A 21 -6.93 -22.42 6.12
C ALA A 21 -5.67 -21.73 5.54
N HIS A 22 -4.63 -22.50 5.21
CA HIS A 22 -3.38 -22.05 4.58
C HIS A 22 -3.53 -21.45 3.17
N ALA A 23 -4.54 -21.87 2.38
CA ALA A 23 -4.73 -21.34 1.03
C ALA A 23 -5.28 -19.90 1.04
N ASN A 24 -5.99 -19.52 2.11
CA ASN A 24 -6.53 -18.16 2.24
C ASN A 24 -5.46 -17.20 2.77
N GLY A 25 -4.66 -17.58 3.78
CA GLY A 25 -3.66 -16.69 4.36
C GLY A 25 -2.52 -16.32 3.41
N ALA A 26 -2.04 -17.27 2.59
CA ALA A 26 -1.04 -16.97 1.57
C ALA A 26 -1.56 -16.01 0.49
N GLN A 27 -2.81 -16.19 0.04
CA GLN A 27 -3.44 -15.30 -0.92
C GLN A 27 -3.69 -13.91 -0.34
N ASP A 28 -4.12 -13.82 0.92
CA ASP A 28 -4.32 -12.55 1.61
C ASP A 28 -2.98 -11.81 1.76
N PHE A 29 -1.89 -12.51 2.06
CA PHE A 29 -0.54 -11.92 2.16
C PHE A 29 -0.07 -11.35 0.82
N VAL A 30 -0.23 -12.10 -0.27
CA VAL A 30 0.09 -11.61 -1.63
C VAL A 30 -0.76 -10.39 -1.97
N THR A 31 -2.07 -10.47 -1.73
CA THR A 31 -3.03 -9.40 -2.02
C THR A 31 -2.67 -8.11 -1.27
N ALA A 32 -2.43 -8.21 0.05
CA ALA A 32 -2.08 -7.09 0.88
C ALA A 32 -0.80 -6.39 0.42
N ASN A 33 0.26 -7.16 0.15
CA ASN A 33 1.53 -6.60 -0.28
C ASN A 33 1.48 -6.03 -1.69
N VAL A 34 0.72 -6.63 -2.62
CA VAL A 34 0.51 -6.04 -3.95
C VAL A 34 -0.24 -4.71 -3.87
N ILE A 35 -1.29 -4.60 -3.06
CA ILE A 35 -2.04 -3.34 -2.89
C ILE A 35 -1.14 -2.26 -2.26
N SER A 36 -0.47 -2.60 -1.17
CA SER A 36 0.39 -1.66 -0.44
C SER A 36 1.54 -1.16 -1.33
N THR A 37 2.18 -2.07 -2.07
CA THR A 37 3.23 -1.73 -3.04
C THR A 37 2.68 -0.89 -4.20
N LEU A 38 1.49 -1.20 -4.74
CA LEU A 38 0.87 -0.34 -5.75
C LEU A 38 0.68 1.09 -5.24
N TYR A 39 0.20 1.27 -4.01
CA TYR A 39 -0.01 2.60 -3.45
C TYR A 39 1.32 3.31 -3.12
N HIS A 40 2.35 2.57 -2.73
CA HIS A 40 3.71 3.09 -2.59
C HIS A 40 4.22 3.63 -3.93
N GLU A 41 4.17 2.85 -5.01
CA GLU A 41 4.59 3.30 -6.34
C GLU A 41 3.71 4.44 -6.89
N PHE A 42 2.44 4.46 -6.52
CA PHE A 42 1.57 5.58 -6.81
C PHE A 42 2.02 6.85 -6.07
N GLY A 43 2.61 6.74 -4.88
CA GLY A 43 3.27 7.84 -4.18
C GLY A 43 4.41 8.45 -4.98
N HIS A 44 5.31 7.63 -5.53
CA HIS A 44 6.35 8.12 -6.44
C HIS A 44 5.76 8.81 -7.67
N ALA A 45 4.71 8.23 -8.27
CA ALA A 45 4.02 8.85 -9.38
C ALA A 45 3.43 10.22 -9.01
N MET A 46 2.79 10.36 -7.86
CA MET A 46 2.21 11.63 -7.41
C MET A 46 3.29 12.67 -7.12
N ILE A 47 4.40 12.28 -6.49
CA ILE A 47 5.54 13.17 -6.24
C ILE A 47 6.08 13.72 -7.56
N HIS A 48 6.33 12.84 -8.52
CA HIS A 48 6.85 13.22 -9.83
C HIS A 48 5.87 14.10 -10.61
N LEU A 49 4.61 13.70 -10.75
CA LEU A 49 3.65 14.37 -11.64
C LEU A 49 3.14 15.71 -11.10
N THR A 50 3.24 15.94 -9.79
CA THR A 50 2.76 17.18 -9.15
C THR A 50 3.89 18.11 -8.71
N ASP A 51 5.15 17.73 -8.96
CA ASP A 51 6.34 18.41 -8.40
C ASP A 51 6.25 18.56 -6.86
N ALA A 52 5.70 17.56 -6.17
CA ALA A 52 5.51 17.62 -4.73
C ALA A 52 6.86 17.73 -4.03
N SER A 53 6.96 18.68 -3.08
CA SER A 53 8.20 18.86 -2.32
C SER A 53 8.35 17.77 -1.27
N VAL A 54 9.40 16.95 -1.41
CA VAL A 54 9.78 15.95 -0.42
C VAL A 54 10.91 16.49 0.45
N LEU A 55 10.66 16.64 1.75
CA LEU A 55 11.68 16.95 2.75
C LEU A 55 11.96 15.68 3.56
N GLY A 56 13.05 14.98 3.23
CA GLY A 56 13.38 13.70 3.85
C GLY A 56 13.75 12.65 2.79
N ARG A 57 13.34 11.40 3.01
CA ARG A 57 13.48 10.30 2.05
C ARG A 57 12.18 10.15 1.27
N GLU A 58 12.29 9.99 -0.04
CA GLU A 58 11.13 9.81 -0.93
C GLU A 58 10.39 8.52 -0.63
N GLU A 59 11.12 7.43 -0.37
CA GLU A 59 10.59 6.13 0.04
C GLU A 59 9.68 6.21 1.28
N ASP A 60 10.06 7.02 2.28
CA ASP A 60 9.22 7.21 3.46
C ASP A 60 7.93 7.95 3.10
N ALA A 61 8.00 8.94 2.19
CA ALA A 61 6.81 9.66 1.73
C ALA A 61 5.85 8.72 0.99
N ALA A 62 6.39 7.86 0.11
CA ALA A 62 5.63 6.84 -0.61
C ALA A 62 4.95 5.83 0.34
N ASP A 63 5.67 5.30 1.34
CA ASP A 63 5.10 4.45 2.40
C ASP A 63 3.99 5.15 3.18
N ILE A 64 4.19 6.44 3.50
CA ILE A 64 3.19 7.24 4.21
C ILE A 64 1.93 7.38 3.36
N LEU A 65 2.06 7.65 2.05
CA LEU A 65 0.89 7.72 1.17
C LEU A 65 0.13 6.40 1.15
N ALA A 66 0.85 5.28 1.08
CA ALA A 66 0.22 3.96 1.07
C ALA A 66 -0.70 3.77 2.29
N VAL A 67 -0.25 4.16 3.49
CA VAL A 67 -1.08 4.11 4.70
C VAL A 67 -2.28 5.06 4.63
N VAL A 68 -2.10 6.29 4.14
CA VAL A 68 -3.20 7.26 3.98
C VAL A 68 -4.26 6.73 3.02
N LEU A 69 -3.87 6.16 1.88
CA LEU A 69 -4.81 5.59 0.91
C LEU A 69 -5.49 4.32 1.45
N LEU A 70 -4.78 3.48 2.21
CA LEU A 70 -5.39 2.33 2.89
C LEU A 70 -6.46 2.77 3.89
N ASP A 71 -6.19 3.82 4.68
CA ASP A 71 -7.18 4.39 5.62
C ASP A 71 -8.39 5.00 4.90
N ASP A 72 -8.17 5.68 3.78
CA ASP A 72 -9.24 6.41 3.11
C ASP A 72 -10.11 5.56 2.17
N LEU A 73 -9.53 4.55 1.52
CA LEU A 73 -10.16 3.81 0.44
C LEU A 73 -10.72 2.44 0.86
N TRP A 74 -10.26 1.88 1.98
CA TRP A 74 -10.65 0.53 2.40
C TRP A 74 -11.55 0.53 3.63
N GLU A 75 -12.42 -0.48 3.74
CA GLU A 75 -13.22 -0.78 4.92
C GLU A 75 -12.29 -1.15 6.07
N GLU A 76 -12.68 -0.76 7.28
CA GLU A 76 -11.86 -0.87 8.49
C GLU A 76 -11.24 -2.27 8.69
N GLU A 77 -12.01 -3.34 8.53
CA GLU A 77 -11.53 -4.73 8.67
C GLU A 77 -10.52 -5.12 7.58
N SER A 78 -10.74 -4.65 6.36
CA SER A 78 -9.89 -4.94 5.21
C SER A 78 -8.60 -4.14 5.26
N ALA A 79 -8.68 -2.86 5.63
CA ALA A 79 -7.53 -2.00 5.87
C ALA A 79 -6.65 -2.57 6.99
N GLN A 80 -7.25 -3.00 8.11
CA GLN A 80 -6.52 -3.68 9.20
C GLN A 80 -5.80 -4.94 8.71
N THR A 81 -6.45 -5.75 7.86
CA THR A 81 -5.83 -6.97 7.31
C THR A 81 -4.66 -6.64 6.38
N ILE A 82 -4.82 -5.66 5.49
CA ILE A 82 -3.77 -5.27 4.55
C ILE A 82 -2.56 -4.71 5.31
N VAL A 83 -2.78 -3.77 6.23
CA VAL A 83 -1.72 -3.15 7.03
C VAL A 83 -1.02 -4.17 7.92
N ALA A 84 -1.77 -5.12 8.50
CA ALA A 84 -1.19 -6.21 9.28
C ALA A 84 -0.21 -7.06 8.46
N LEU A 85 -0.62 -7.48 7.26
CA LEU A 85 0.17 -8.36 6.40
C LEU A 85 1.33 -7.62 5.70
N THR A 86 1.20 -6.32 5.45
CA THR A 86 2.33 -5.46 5.04
C THR A 86 3.33 -5.25 6.19
N ALA A 87 2.86 -5.01 7.41
CA ALA A 87 3.77 -4.94 8.56
C ALA A 87 4.52 -6.26 8.74
N LEU A 88 3.83 -7.40 8.63
CA LEU A 88 4.48 -8.71 8.67
C LEU A 88 5.55 -8.86 7.58
N SER A 89 5.33 -8.38 6.35
CA SER A 89 6.35 -8.50 5.29
C SER A 89 7.62 -7.70 5.61
N PHE A 90 7.49 -6.52 6.23
CA PHE A 90 8.65 -5.78 6.74
C PHE A 90 9.37 -6.56 7.85
N GLU A 91 8.65 -7.15 8.79
CA GLU A 91 9.27 -7.96 9.84
C GLU A 91 10.03 -9.16 9.26
N LEU A 92 9.42 -9.89 8.33
CA LEU A 92 10.06 -11.03 7.65
C LEU A 92 11.33 -10.60 6.90
N ALA A 93 11.25 -9.50 6.14
CA ALA A 93 12.42 -8.94 5.46
C ALA A 93 13.52 -8.48 6.43
N ALA A 94 13.17 -8.00 7.63
CA ALA A 94 14.13 -7.65 8.67
C ALA A 94 14.84 -8.88 9.26
N GLN A 95 14.16 -10.03 9.33
CA GLN A 95 14.72 -11.27 9.84
C GLN A 95 15.69 -11.93 8.85
N GLU A 96 15.48 -11.72 7.55
CA GLU A 96 16.36 -12.23 6.48
C GLU A 96 17.63 -11.39 6.30
N ASP A 97 17.65 -10.15 6.82
CA ASP A 97 18.74 -9.19 6.64
C ASP A 97 19.72 -9.17 7.85
N GLU A 98 20.72 -10.04 7.81
CA GLU A 98 21.74 -10.15 8.87
C GLU A 98 22.67 -8.91 8.98
N ASP A 99 22.86 -8.16 7.89
CA ASP A 99 23.71 -6.95 7.87
C ASP A 99 23.03 -5.83 7.06
N PRO A 100 22.09 -5.10 7.70
CA PRO A 100 21.27 -4.15 6.99
C PRO A 100 22.06 -3.07 6.27
N ALA A 101 21.69 -2.81 5.02
CA ALA A 101 22.28 -1.74 4.23
C ALA A 101 21.84 -0.37 4.77
N TYR A 102 22.52 0.15 5.80
CA TYR A 102 22.21 1.46 6.41
C TYR A 102 22.34 2.66 5.45
N TRP A 103 22.90 2.46 4.26
CA TRP A 103 23.02 3.45 3.19
C TRP A 103 21.95 3.32 2.11
N ASP A 104 21.02 2.38 2.24
CA ASP A 104 19.88 2.22 1.35
C ASP A 104 18.98 3.47 1.37
N VAL A 105 18.23 3.67 0.29
CA VAL A 105 17.27 4.77 0.20
C VAL A 105 16.04 4.51 1.07
N HIS A 106 15.69 3.24 1.31
CA HIS A 106 14.59 2.83 2.16
C HIS A 106 14.94 2.95 3.65
N GLY A 107 13.88 3.06 4.47
CA GLY A 107 13.94 2.75 5.89
C GLY A 107 14.48 1.36 6.16
N LEU A 108 15.16 1.18 7.31
CA LEU A 108 15.37 -0.16 7.85
C LEU A 108 14.00 -0.82 7.98
N ASN A 109 13.88 -2.10 7.65
CA ASN A 109 12.59 -2.79 7.62
C ASN A 109 11.79 -2.65 8.93
N MET A 110 12.43 -2.78 10.10
CA MET A 110 11.74 -2.55 11.38
C MET A 110 11.38 -1.07 11.65
N GLN A 111 12.06 -0.10 11.05
CA GLN A 111 11.62 1.30 11.09
C GLN A 111 10.38 1.50 10.23
N ARG A 112 10.33 0.90 9.03
CA ARG A 112 9.15 0.89 8.16
C ARG A 112 7.97 0.24 8.85
N TYR A 113 8.17 -0.93 9.47
CA TYR A 113 7.19 -1.62 10.33
C TYR A 113 6.55 -0.67 11.36
N TYR A 114 7.36 -0.06 12.23
CA TYR A 114 6.82 0.78 13.31
C TYR A 114 6.23 2.09 12.80
N ASN A 115 6.69 2.62 11.66
CA ASN A 115 6.10 3.79 11.04
C ASN A 115 4.72 3.46 10.45
N HIS A 116 4.62 2.36 9.70
CA HIS A 116 3.40 1.86 9.08
C HIS A 116 2.30 1.59 10.12
N VAL A 117 2.63 0.83 11.17
CA VAL A 117 1.71 0.53 12.29
C VAL A 117 1.31 1.80 13.03
N CYS A 118 2.25 2.72 13.28
CA CYS A 118 1.97 3.98 13.99
C CYS A 118 0.99 4.85 13.22
N LEU A 119 1.24 5.10 11.92
CA LEU A 119 0.37 5.96 11.11
C LEU A 119 -1.04 5.37 11.01
N PHE A 120 -1.15 4.07 10.76
CA PHE A 120 -2.45 3.43 10.65
C PHE A 120 -3.22 3.43 11.98
N TYR A 121 -2.55 3.17 13.11
CA TYR A 121 -3.15 3.36 14.44
C TYR A 121 -3.59 4.81 14.68
N GLY A 122 -2.75 5.77 14.32
CA GLY A 122 -2.96 7.21 14.53
C GLY A 122 -4.22 7.77 13.86
N ALA A 123 -4.60 7.19 12.72
CA ALA A 123 -5.80 7.59 11.98
C ALA A 123 -7.12 7.28 12.70
N ASN A 124 -7.18 6.15 13.42
CA ASN A 124 -8.36 5.75 14.18
C ASN A 124 -7.98 5.00 15.47
N PRO A 125 -7.42 5.70 16.48
CA PRO A 125 -6.87 5.06 17.67
C PRO A 125 -7.94 4.42 18.57
N GLN A 126 -9.21 4.82 18.40
CA GLN A 126 -10.33 4.24 19.16
C GLN A 126 -10.64 2.82 18.67
N ASP A 127 -10.76 2.62 17.36
CA ASP A 127 -11.13 1.32 16.80
C ASP A 127 -9.91 0.42 16.52
N ARG A 128 -8.69 1.01 16.47
CA ARG A 128 -7.43 0.31 16.21
C ARG A 128 -6.56 0.11 17.44
N ALA A 129 -7.10 0.28 18.65
CA ALA A 129 -6.35 0.05 19.89
C ALA A 129 -5.82 -1.39 19.99
N PHE A 130 -6.64 -2.38 19.63
CA PHE A 130 -6.22 -3.79 19.60
C PHE A 130 -5.10 -4.03 18.59
N PHE A 131 -5.16 -3.36 17.43
CA PHE A 131 -4.11 -3.42 16.42
C PHE A 131 -2.77 -2.93 16.97
N ALA A 132 -2.72 -1.78 17.65
CA ALA A 132 -1.49 -1.28 18.25
C ALA A 132 -0.92 -2.21 19.33
N GLU A 133 -1.78 -2.89 20.09
CA GLU A 133 -1.35 -3.89 21.09
C GLU A 133 -0.78 -5.15 20.43
N GLU A 134 -1.45 -5.69 19.41
CA GLU A 134 -1.02 -6.90 18.68
C GLU A 134 0.33 -6.70 18.00
N PHE A 135 0.58 -5.52 17.44
CA PHE A 135 1.84 -5.17 16.75
C PHE A 135 2.89 -4.57 17.69
N GLU A 136 2.72 -4.76 19.01
CA GLU A 136 3.64 -4.35 20.07
C GLU A 136 4.12 -2.89 19.97
N LEU A 137 3.24 -1.98 19.54
CA LEU A 137 3.58 -0.58 19.35
C LEU A 137 3.95 0.06 20.70
N PRO A 138 5.20 0.53 20.90
CA PRO A 138 5.61 1.04 22.20
C PRO A 138 4.75 2.26 22.60
N ALA A 139 4.32 2.33 23.86
CA ALA A 139 3.46 3.42 24.34
C ALA A 139 4.04 4.82 24.07
N ALA A 140 5.37 4.97 24.10
CA ALA A 140 6.04 6.22 23.77
C ALA A 140 5.95 6.58 22.27
N ARG A 141 5.91 5.58 21.37
CA ARG A 141 5.67 5.77 19.93
C ARG A 141 4.19 6.06 19.66
N ALA A 142 3.29 5.27 20.24
CA ALA A 142 1.84 5.45 20.11
C ALA A 142 1.37 6.86 20.48
N ALA A 143 2.02 7.51 21.45
CA ALA A 143 1.68 8.84 21.95
C ALA A 143 1.74 9.96 20.89
N THR A 144 2.51 9.78 19.82
CA THR A 144 2.67 10.80 18.75
C THR A 144 1.95 10.42 17.45
N CYS A 145 1.45 9.19 17.35
CA CYS A 145 0.92 8.65 16.10
C CYS A 145 -0.29 9.42 15.54
N VAL A 146 -1.18 9.93 16.39
CA VAL A 146 -2.34 10.72 15.93
C VAL A 146 -1.88 12.02 15.26
N GLU A 147 -0.96 12.75 15.90
CA GLU A 147 -0.41 13.99 15.34
C GLU A 147 0.42 13.72 14.06
N GLU A 148 1.11 12.59 14.00
CA GLU A 148 1.86 12.17 12.81
C GLU A 148 0.94 11.80 11.64
N PHE A 149 -0.15 11.07 11.91
CA PHE A 149 -1.15 10.78 10.87
C PHE A 149 -1.85 12.05 10.39
N ASP A 150 -2.29 12.93 11.30
CA ASP A 150 -2.93 14.20 10.94
C ASP A 150 -2.01 15.05 10.03
N LEU A 151 -0.70 15.08 10.33
CA LEU A 151 0.29 15.76 9.51
C LEU A 151 0.45 15.09 8.14
N ALA A 152 0.54 13.75 8.11
CA ALA A 152 0.66 12.98 6.88
C ALA A 152 -0.54 13.19 5.96
N ALA A 153 -1.76 13.00 6.48
CA ALA A 153 -3.01 13.17 5.76
C ALA A 153 -3.16 14.59 5.23
N ALA A 154 -2.87 15.62 6.04
CA ALA A 154 -2.93 17.02 5.59
C ALA A 154 -1.89 17.35 4.51
N SER A 155 -0.70 16.76 4.60
CA SER A 155 0.38 16.98 3.62
C SER A 155 0.05 16.33 2.28
N TRP A 156 -0.46 15.09 2.29
CA TRP A 156 -0.89 14.39 1.09
C TRP A 156 -2.17 14.95 0.49
N ALA A 157 -3.13 15.41 1.31
CA ALA A 157 -4.32 16.11 0.80
C ALA A 157 -3.93 17.36 -0.02
N ALA A 158 -2.90 18.10 0.36
CA ALA A 158 -2.43 19.25 -0.42
C ALA A 158 -1.92 18.86 -1.83
N VAL A 159 -1.49 17.62 -2.03
CA VAL A 159 -1.05 17.05 -3.32
C VAL A 159 -2.22 16.42 -4.08
N LEU A 160 -3.09 15.69 -3.38
CA LEU A 160 -4.15 14.87 -3.98
C LEU A 160 -5.46 15.64 -4.23
N ASP A 161 -5.84 16.59 -3.37
CA ASP A 161 -7.10 17.35 -3.51
C ASP A 161 -7.23 18.05 -4.87
N PRO A 162 -6.16 18.65 -5.44
CA PRO A 162 -6.22 19.24 -6.78
C PRO A 162 -6.48 18.22 -7.91
N LEU A 163 -6.24 16.94 -7.66
CA LEU A 163 -6.42 15.85 -8.62
C LEU A 163 -7.81 15.21 -8.53
N LEU A 164 -8.63 15.59 -7.54
CA LEU A 164 -9.97 15.04 -7.38
C LEU A 164 -10.84 15.33 -8.61
N ILE A 165 -11.50 14.30 -9.11
CA ILE A 165 -12.31 14.42 -10.33
C ILE A 165 -13.70 14.97 -10.06
N ASP A 166 -14.21 15.76 -11.02
CA ASP A 166 -15.60 16.24 -11.06
C ASP A 166 -16.39 15.55 -12.22
N ASP A 167 -15.75 14.72 -13.06
CA ASP A 167 -16.32 14.02 -14.23
C ASP A 167 -15.51 12.74 -14.62
N THR A 168 -15.93 12.01 -15.65
CA THR A 168 -15.47 10.72 -16.20
C THR A 168 -14.02 10.62 -16.73
N THR A 169 -13.11 11.49 -16.29
CA THR A 169 -11.71 11.46 -16.74
C THR A 169 -11.00 10.22 -16.20
N ARG A 170 -10.42 9.41 -17.09
CA ARG A 170 -9.60 8.25 -16.74
C ARG A 170 -8.18 8.48 -17.21
N THR A 171 -7.27 8.67 -16.28
CA THR A 171 -5.84 8.92 -16.58
C THR A 171 -4.94 7.80 -16.08
N ILE A 172 -5.47 6.81 -15.37
CA ILE A 172 -4.71 5.65 -14.90
C ILE A 172 -5.12 4.45 -15.75
N GLU A 173 -4.18 3.81 -16.44
CA GLU A 173 -4.46 2.69 -17.35
C GLU A 173 -3.79 1.42 -16.84
N PHE A 174 -4.54 0.32 -16.75
CA PHE A 174 -3.99 -0.99 -16.42
C PHE A 174 -3.63 -1.78 -17.69
N ASP A 175 -2.43 -2.38 -17.71
CA ASP A 175 -1.96 -3.29 -18.75
C ASP A 175 -1.36 -4.56 -18.12
N GLY A 176 -2.17 -5.63 -18.09
CA GLY A 176 -1.79 -6.91 -17.51
C GLY A 176 -2.85 -7.98 -17.75
N ASP A 177 -2.52 -9.23 -17.44
CA ASP A 177 -3.44 -10.36 -17.60
C ASP A 177 -4.49 -10.41 -16.47
N THR A 178 -5.67 -9.87 -16.75
CA THR A 178 -6.82 -9.87 -15.82
C THR A 178 -7.46 -11.24 -15.61
N SER A 179 -6.96 -12.31 -16.24
CA SER A 179 -7.41 -13.67 -15.94
C SER A 179 -6.74 -14.26 -14.71
N THR A 180 -5.67 -13.62 -14.21
CA THR A 180 -5.02 -13.93 -12.93
C THR A 180 -5.68 -13.15 -11.79
N ASP A 181 -5.66 -13.71 -10.57
CA ASP A 181 -6.26 -13.06 -9.39
C ASP A 181 -5.59 -11.70 -9.11
N VAL A 182 -4.26 -11.63 -9.21
CA VAL A 182 -3.50 -10.37 -9.04
C VAL A 182 -3.75 -9.38 -10.16
N GLY A 183 -3.87 -9.83 -11.41
CA GLY A 183 -4.21 -8.95 -12.52
C GLY A 183 -5.62 -8.37 -12.42
N ALA A 184 -6.59 -9.18 -11.96
CA ALA A 184 -7.94 -8.70 -11.68
C ALA A 184 -7.96 -7.68 -10.53
N LEU A 185 -7.22 -7.98 -9.43
CA LEU A 185 -7.05 -7.07 -8.30
C LEU A 185 -6.50 -5.71 -8.73
N LEU A 186 -5.37 -5.68 -9.45
CA LEU A 186 -4.75 -4.43 -9.91
C LEU A 186 -5.65 -3.65 -10.87
N ALA A 187 -6.39 -4.35 -11.74
CA ALA A 187 -7.37 -3.71 -12.63
C ALA A 187 -8.51 -3.03 -11.84
N ASP A 188 -8.99 -3.66 -10.76
CA ASP A 188 -9.98 -3.08 -9.87
C ASP A 188 -9.42 -1.90 -9.07
N GLU A 189 -8.19 -2.00 -8.55
CA GLU A 189 -7.51 -0.86 -7.92
C GLU A 189 -7.37 0.34 -8.85
N VAL A 190 -6.95 0.11 -10.09
CA VAL A 190 -6.85 1.17 -11.11
C VAL A 190 -8.21 1.76 -11.44
N ARG A 191 -9.26 0.92 -11.55
CA ARG A 191 -10.63 1.40 -11.79
C ARG A 191 -11.06 2.35 -10.68
N ASP A 192 -10.88 1.95 -9.42
CA ASP A 192 -11.33 2.71 -8.27
C ASP A 192 -10.47 3.98 -8.04
N LEU A 193 -9.16 3.95 -8.30
CA LEU A 193 -8.34 5.17 -8.33
C LEU A 193 -8.82 6.17 -9.39
N ASN A 194 -9.24 5.71 -10.57
CA ASN A 194 -9.85 6.57 -11.60
C ASN A 194 -11.25 7.09 -11.24
N GLU A 195 -11.91 6.57 -10.19
CA GLU A 195 -13.17 7.13 -9.69
C GLU A 195 -12.93 8.32 -8.74
N ILE A 196 -11.67 8.54 -8.34
CA ILE A 196 -11.30 9.55 -7.34
C ILE A 196 -10.35 10.58 -7.95
N TYR A 197 -9.32 10.14 -8.69
CA TYR A 197 -8.21 10.98 -9.14
C TYR A 197 -8.10 11.04 -10.68
N ALA A 198 -7.80 12.23 -11.20
CA ALA A 198 -7.27 12.46 -12.53
C ALA A 198 -5.87 13.05 -12.43
N THR A 199 -4.89 12.25 -12.81
CA THR A 199 -3.46 12.58 -12.78
C THR A 199 -3.11 13.60 -13.88
N PRO A 200 -2.10 14.47 -13.67
CA PRO A 200 -1.70 15.49 -14.65
C PRO A 200 -1.27 14.91 -16.01
N GLU A 201 -0.65 13.73 -15.98
CA GLU A 201 -0.30 12.93 -17.15
C GLU A 201 -0.80 11.49 -16.96
N PRO A 202 -1.08 10.75 -18.05
CA PRO A 202 -1.53 9.37 -17.93
C PRO A 202 -0.51 8.47 -17.21
N VAL A 203 -0.95 7.77 -16.17
CA VAL A 203 -0.13 6.77 -15.45
C VAL A 203 -0.47 5.39 -15.96
N LYS A 204 0.53 4.61 -16.34
CA LYS A 204 0.33 3.21 -16.73
C LYS A 204 0.70 2.28 -15.57
N VAL A 205 -0.19 1.38 -15.18
CA VAL A 205 0.08 0.31 -14.21
C VAL A 205 0.21 -1.00 -14.97
N MET A 206 1.36 -1.66 -14.83
CA MET A 206 1.70 -2.87 -15.57
C MET A 206 1.89 -4.07 -14.64
N LEU A 207 1.30 -5.22 -15.00
CA LEU A 207 1.67 -6.52 -14.44
C LEU A 207 2.39 -7.32 -15.53
N THR A 208 3.70 -7.49 -15.40
CA THR A 208 4.51 -8.08 -16.48
C THR A 208 5.75 -8.80 -15.96
N ALA A 209 6.40 -9.59 -16.81
CA ALA A 209 7.65 -10.26 -16.46
C ALA A 209 8.82 -9.28 -16.60
N CYS A 210 9.63 -9.17 -15.55
CA CYS A 210 10.76 -8.24 -15.48
C CYS A 210 12.13 -8.93 -15.50
N GLY A 211 12.17 -10.20 -15.09
CA GLY A 211 13.42 -10.91 -14.80
C GLY A 211 14.01 -10.58 -13.42
N GLU A 212 13.26 -9.91 -12.55
CA GLU A 212 13.64 -9.55 -11.18
C GLU A 212 12.43 -9.48 -10.24
N GLU A 213 12.65 -9.75 -8.96
CA GLU A 213 11.63 -9.78 -7.89
C GLU A 213 11.37 -8.35 -7.37
N ASN A 214 10.82 -7.50 -8.24
CA ASN A 214 10.72 -6.07 -7.95
C ASN A 214 9.34 -5.45 -8.27
N ALA A 215 9.12 -4.26 -7.76
CA ALA A 215 8.07 -3.35 -8.20
C ALA A 215 8.66 -1.94 -8.19
N PHE A 216 8.32 -1.11 -9.17
CA PHE A 216 8.92 0.22 -9.29
C PHE A 216 8.11 1.17 -10.16
N TYR A 217 8.25 2.45 -9.87
CA TYR A 217 7.84 3.55 -10.72
C TYR A 217 8.98 4.05 -11.62
N ASP A 218 8.73 4.16 -12.93
CA ASP A 218 9.64 4.78 -13.90
C ASP A 218 9.13 6.18 -14.30
N PRO A 219 9.80 7.27 -13.89
CA PRO A 219 9.39 8.63 -14.24
C PRO A 219 9.58 8.96 -15.72
N GLN A 220 10.42 8.24 -16.48
CA GLN A 220 10.62 8.52 -17.91
C GLN A 220 9.41 8.12 -18.75
N ASN A 221 8.73 7.03 -18.35
CA ASN A 221 7.59 6.47 -19.06
C ASN A 221 6.27 6.62 -18.29
N VAL A 222 6.30 7.23 -17.09
CA VAL A 222 5.15 7.39 -16.18
C VAL A 222 4.44 6.04 -15.96
N THR A 223 5.24 5.04 -15.60
CA THR A 223 4.77 3.65 -15.49
C THR A 223 5.08 3.08 -14.12
N ILE A 224 4.06 2.54 -13.45
CA ILE A 224 4.18 1.67 -12.29
C ILE A 224 4.24 0.24 -12.81
N THR A 225 5.30 -0.48 -12.50
CA THR A 225 5.49 -1.88 -12.89
C THR A 225 5.48 -2.78 -11.66
N ILE A 226 4.55 -3.73 -11.61
CA ILE A 226 4.56 -4.85 -10.68
C ILE A 226 5.09 -6.07 -11.43
N CYS A 227 6.25 -6.58 -11.04
CA CYS A 227 6.85 -7.72 -11.71
C CYS A 227 6.14 -9.03 -11.28
N THR A 228 5.88 -9.92 -12.23
CA THR A 228 5.29 -11.24 -11.91
C THR A 228 6.17 -12.03 -10.95
N GLU A 229 7.49 -11.86 -11.03
CA GLU A 229 8.46 -12.49 -10.15
C GLU A 229 8.37 -11.95 -8.71
N TYR A 230 7.97 -10.70 -8.52
CA TYR A 230 7.67 -10.16 -7.18
C TYR A 230 6.44 -10.81 -6.57
N VAL A 231 5.39 -11.06 -7.37
CA VAL A 231 4.21 -11.80 -6.92
C VAL A 231 4.60 -13.24 -6.53
N GLU A 232 5.38 -13.92 -7.35
CA GLU A 232 5.90 -15.26 -7.03
C GLU A 232 6.79 -15.26 -5.78
N PHE A 233 7.55 -14.18 -5.55
CA PHE A 233 8.34 -14.01 -4.33
C PHE A 233 7.44 -13.92 -3.10
N LEU A 234 6.37 -13.12 -3.14
CA LEU A 234 5.40 -13.01 -2.05
C LEU A 234 4.72 -14.35 -1.75
N GLU A 235 4.35 -15.11 -2.79
CA GLU A 235 3.79 -16.47 -2.64
C GLU A 235 4.78 -17.40 -1.93
N ARG A 236 6.06 -17.40 -2.34
CA ARG A 236 7.10 -18.20 -1.69
C ARG A 236 7.33 -17.79 -0.25
N GLN A 237 7.35 -16.49 0.03
CA GLN A 237 7.53 -15.96 1.39
C GLN A 237 6.36 -16.37 2.29
N ALA A 238 5.12 -16.29 1.79
CA ALA A 238 3.94 -16.74 2.53
C ALA A 238 3.99 -18.24 2.86
N ILE A 239 4.32 -19.07 1.86
CA ILE A 239 4.46 -20.52 2.04
C ILE A 239 5.59 -20.85 3.02
N ALA A 240 6.72 -20.15 2.94
CA ALA A 240 7.86 -20.37 3.83
C ALA A 240 7.57 -20.04 5.30
N ASN A 241 6.57 -19.21 5.56
CA ASN A 241 6.16 -18.76 6.89
C ASN A 241 4.81 -19.36 7.34
N ASP A 242 4.37 -20.45 6.70
CA ASP A 242 3.16 -21.22 7.06
C ASP A 242 1.86 -20.39 7.14
N LEU A 243 1.75 -19.32 6.34
CA LEU A 243 0.54 -18.51 6.21
C LEU A 243 -0.62 -19.28 5.53
#